data_AF-A0A7V3VKI8-F1
#
_entry.id   AF-A0A7V3VKI8-F1
#
_cell.length_a   1.000
_cell.length_b   1.000
_cell.length_c   1.000
_cell.angle_alpha   90.00
_cell.angle_beta   90.00
_cell.angle_gamma   90.00
#
_symmetry.space_group_name_H-M   'P 1'
#
loop_
_entity.id
_entity.type
_entity.pdbx_description
1 polymer ?
#
loop_
_entity_poly.entity_id
_entity_poly.type
_entity_poly.pdbx_seq_one_letter_code
_entity_poly.pdbx_strand_id
1 'polypeptide(L)'
;GWMSHVGTIRVVVARAMQRRGVAQRLVKALSGIAVNLGLDKMVAEVAETQAGARRAFERLGFKAEATLKGHIRDLYGRPRDMVIMANDVTHLWESYRDLAEEFLPPVE
;
A
#
# COMPACT_ATOMS: atom_id res chain seq x y z
N GLY A 1 3.52 -7.82 19.89
CA GLY A 1 3.38 -6.40 20.31
C GLY A 1 2.15 -5.82 19.65
N TRP A 2 1.60 -4.69 20.12
CA TRP A 2 0.31 -4.18 19.61
C TRP A 2 0.26 -3.89 18.10
N MET A 3 1.42 -3.69 17.45
CA MET A 3 1.50 -3.42 16.01
C MET A 3 2.07 -4.59 15.19
N SER A 4 2.23 -5.79 15.75
CA SER A 4 2.84 -6.92 15.01
C SER A 4 2.01 -7.39 13.82
N HIS A 5 0.72 -7.07 13.76
CA HIS A 5 -0.20 -7.36 12.65
C HIS A 5 -0.22 -6.25 11.57
N VAL A 6 0.55 -5.16 11.77
CA VAL A 6 0.52 -3.99 10.89
C VAL A 6 1.82 -3.90 10.09
N GLY A 7 1.70 -3.91 8.76
CA GLY A 7 2.81 -3.63 7.84
C GLY A 7 2.78 -2.20 7.31
N THR A 8 3.90 -1.48 7.37
CA THR A 8 4.02 -0.15 6.75
C THR A 8 4.75 -0.23 5.42
N ILE A 9 4.22 0.42 4.40
CA ILE A 9 4.80 0.47 3.05
C ILE A 9 5.01 1.89 2.55
N ARG A 10 6.04 2.06 1.72
CA ARG A 10 6.29 3.26 0.92
C ARG A 10 6.63 2.84 -0.50
N VAL A 11 6.05 3.51 -1.50
CA VAL A 11 6.26 3.20 -2.91
C VAL A 11 6.74 4.45 -3.64
N VAL A 12 7.89 4.33 -4.29
CA VAL A 12 8.49 5.40 -5.09
C VAL A 12 8.63 4.91 -6.53
N VAL A 13 8.14 5.69 -7.48
CA VAL A 13 8.25 5.39 -8.91
C VAL A 13 8.98 6.53 -9.61
N ALA A 14 10.09 6.19 -10.27
CA ALA A 14 10.86 7.12 -11.09
C ALA A 14 9.96 7.86 -12.08
N ARG A 15 10.19 9.16 -12.32
CA ARG A 15 9.33 9.99 -13.17
C ARG A 15 9.06 9.38 -14.55
N ALA A 16 10.09 8.81 -15.19
CA ALA A 16 9.97 8.16 -16.50
C ALA A 16 9.03 6.93 -16.51
N MET A 17 8.74 6.35 -15.34
CA MET A 17 7.92 5.14 -15.18
C MET A 17 6.52 5.42 -14.62
N GLN A 18 6.20 6.68 -14.32
CA GLN A 18 4.89 7.09 -13.79
C GLN A 18 3.79 6.96 -14.85
N ARG A 19 2.53 6.88 -14.40
CA ARG A 19 1.32 6.72 -15.24
C ARG A 19 1.31 5.44 -16.11
N ARG A 20 2.19 4.48 -15.83
CA ARG A 20 2.25 3.15 -16.49
C ARG A 20 1.74 2.00 -15.61
N GLY A 21 1.03 2.32 -14.53
CA GLY A 21 0.51 1.33 -13.57
C GLY A 21 1.56 0.70 -12.66
N VAL A 22 2.82 1.15 -12.66
CA VAL A 22 3.92 0.57 -11.88
C VAL A 22 3.63 0.57 -10.38
N ALA A 23 3.19 1.70 -9.82
CA ALA A 23 2.84 1.79 -8.41
C ALA A 23 1.73 0.80 -8.02
N GLN A 24 0.71 0.65 -8.88
CA GLN A 24 -0.39 -0.27 -8.64
C GLN A 24 0.07 -1.72 -8.60
N ARG A 25 0.96 -2.13 -9.53
CA ARG A 25 1.55 -3.48 -9.54
C ARG A 25 2.40 -3.73 -8.30
N LEU A 26 3.21 -2.76 -7.88
CA LEU A 26 4.02 -2.86 -6.67
C LEU A 26 3.16 -3.02 -5.43
N VAL A 27 2.14 -2.18 -5.24
CA VAL A 27 1.25 -2.29 -4.08
C VAL A 27 0.47 -3.60 -4.10
N LYS A 28 -0.02 -4.07 -5.25
CA LYS A 28 -0.69 -5.39 -5.34
C LYS A 28 0.23 -6.54 -4.93
N ALA A 29 1.48 -6.53 -5.37
CA ALA A 29 2.47 -7.53 -4.99
C ALA A 29 2.78 -7.48 -3.48
N LEU A 30 2.97 -6.27 -2.93
CA LEU A 30 3.20 -6.08 -1.50
C LEU A 30 2.00 -6.51 -0.64
N SER A 31 0.77 -6.29 -1.12
CA SER A 31 -0.44 -6.79 -0.46
C SER A 31 -0.48 -8.32 -0.42
N GLY A 32 -0.07 -9.01 -1.50
CA GLY A 32 0.07 -10.47 -1.49
C GLY A 32 1.10 -10.96 -0.48
N ILE A 33 2.24 -10.28 -0.39
CA ILE A 33 3.27 -10.59 0.62
C ILE A 33 2.73 -10.36 2.04
N ALA A 34 2.03 -9.24 2.28
CA ALA A 34 1.45 -8.93 3.59
C ALA A 34 0.45 -10.00 4.05
N VAL A 35 -0.42 -10.44 3.14
CA VAL A 35 -1.34 -11.56 3.35
C VAL A 35 -0.55 -12.84 3.70
N ASN A 36 0.42 -13.25 2.89
CA ASN A 36 1.24 -14.45 3.17
C ASN A 36 2.00 -14.39 4.51
N LEU A 37 2.32 -13.20 5.00
CA LEU A 37 2.96 -12.99 6.30
C LEU A 37 1.98 -12.95 7.48
N GLY A 38 0.68 -13.10 7.24
CA GLY A 38 -0.36 -13.03 8.28
C GLY A 38 -0.56 -11.62 8.83
N LEU A 39 -0.31 -10.59 8.02
CA LEU A 39 -0.61 -9.21 8.40
C LEU A 39 -2.09 -8.92 8.17
N ASP A 40 -2.71 -8.24 9.13
CA ASP A 40 -4.13 -7.87 9.02
C ASP A 40 -4.30 -6.49 8.39
N LYS A 41 -3.32 -5.59 8.57
CA LYS A 41 -3.43 -4.20 8.14
C LYS A 41 -2.16 -3.74 7.44
N MET A 42 -2.33 -3.01 6.35
CA MET A 42 -1.26 -2.28 5.69
C MET A 42 -1.47 -0.78 5.85
N VAL A 43 -0.38 -0.06 6.14
CA VAL A 43 -0.34 1.40 6.25
C VAL A 43 0.58 1.96 5.17
N ALA A 44 0.14 2.98 4.47
CA ALA A 44 0.91 3.72 3.48
C ALA A 44 1.06 5.17 3.92
N GLU A 45 2.28 5.68 3.78
CA GLU A 45 2.62 7.07 4.05
C GLU A 45 2.86 7.81 2.73
N VAL A 46 2.08 8.86 2.49
CA VAL A 46 2.09 9.58 1.21
C VAL A 46 2.19 11.07 1.45
N ALA A 47 3.13 11.75 0.80
CA ALA A 47 3.15 13.21 0.81
C ALA A 47 1.91 13.79 0.12
N GLU A 48 1.30 14.83 0.66
CA GLU A 48 0.09 15.45 0.09
C GLU A 48 0.24 15.86 -1.39
N THR A 49 1.45 16.24 -1.80
CA THR A 49 1.78 16.69 -3.16
C THR A 49 1.79 15.54 -4.17
N GLN A 50 1.80 14.29 -3.71
CA GLN A 50 1.84 13.09 -4.54
C GLN A 50 0.45 12.55 -4.85
N ALA A 51 -0.42 13.39 -5.43
CA ALA A 51 -1.80 13.03 -5.76
C ALA A 51 -1.94 11.75 -6.61
N GLY A 52 -0.96 11.45 -7.46
CA GLY A 52 -0.91 10.21 -8.24
C GLY A 52 -0.71 8.95 -7.39
N ALA A 53 0.12 9.04 -6.35
CA ALA A 53 0.35 7.93 -5.41
C ALA A 53 -0.89 7.71 -4.54
N ARG A 54 -1.48 8.79 -4.00
CA ARG A 54 -2.73 8.73 -3.24
C ARG A 54 -3.85 8.03 -4.03
N ARG A 55 -4.09 8.43 -5.28
CA ARG A 55 -5.08 7.77 -6.15
C ARG A 55 -4.77 6.30 -6.43
N ALA A 56 -3.49 5.92 -6.50
CA ALA A 56 -3.10 4.53 -6.70
C ALA A 56 -3.46 3.69 -5.46
N PHE A 57 -3.21 4.21 -4.25
CA PHE A 57 -3.61 3.58 -3.00
C PHE A 57 -5.13 3.50 -2.86
N GLU A 58 -5.87 4.58 -3.16
CA GLU A 58 -7.35 4.60 -3.12
C GLU A 58 -7.97 3.51 -4.01
N ARG A 59 -7.43 3.31 -5.23
CA ARG A 59 -7.88 2.24 -6.15
C ARG A 59 -7.62 0.83 -5.65
N LEU A 60 -6.73 0.67 -4.67
CA LEU A 60 -6.37 -0.61 -4.07
C LEU A 60 -7.00 -0.78 -2.69
N GLY A 61 -8.03 0.01 -2.38
CA GLY A 61 -8.82 -0.13 -1.14
C GLY A 61 -8.27 0.66 0.05
N PHE A 62 -7.12 1.32 -0.07
CA PHE A 62 -6.59 2.14 1.02
C PHE A 62 -7.46 3.39 1.21
N LYS A 63 -7.74 3.71 2.47
CA LYS A 63 -8.49 4.90 2.89
C LYS A 63 -7.59 5.82 3.69
N ALA A 64 -7.75 7.13 3.55
CA ALA A 64 -7.03 8.08 4.40
C ALA A 64 -7.54 7.97 5.85
N GLU A 65 -6.64 7.78 6.81
CA GLU A 65 -6.96 7.71 8.24
C GLU A 65 -6.55 9.00 8.97
N ALA A 66 -5.43 9.62 8.56
CA ALA A 66 -4.95 10.84 9.17
C ALA A 66 -4.15 11.70 8.19
N THR A 67 -4.06 12.99 8.48
CA THR A 67 -3.10 13.90 7.84
C THR A 67 -2.26 14.57 8.92
N LEU A 68 -0.96 14.31 8.90
CA LEU A 68 0.00 14.90 9.81
C LEU A 68 0.54 16.19 9.18
N LYS A 69 0.18 17.32 9.79
CA LYS A 69 0.49 18.66 9.29
C LYS A 69 1.98 18.97 9.41
N GLY A 70 2.60 19.42 8.31
CA GLY A 70 4.02 19.81 8.28
C GLY A 70 5.00 18.71 8.70
N HIS A 71 4.60 17.44 8.62
CA HIS A 71 5.30 16.33 9.23
C HIS A 71 6.54 15.85 8.43
N ILE A 72 6.60 16.15 7.13
CA ILE A 72 7.72 15.79 6.26
C ILE A 72 8.32 17.04 5.60
N ARG A 73 9.51 16.90 5.00
CA ARG A 73 10.16 17.96 4.20
C ARG A 73 10.33 17.52 2.75
N ASP A 74 10.11 18.45 1.82
CA ASP A 74 10.47 18.23 0.42
C ASP A 74 11.98 18.43 0.19
N LEU A 75 12.43 18.22 -1.05
CA LEU A 75 13.85 18.35 -1.45
C LEU A 75 14.40 19.78 -1.28
N TYR A 76 13.54 20.78 -1.11
CA TYR A 76 13.91 22.18 -0.85
C TYR A 76 13.80 22.52 0.64
N GLY A 77 13.61 21.53 1.51
CA GLY A 77 13.49 21.69 2.96
C GLY A 77 12.14 22.25 3.41
N ARG A 78 11.17 22.46 2.51
CA ARG A 78 9.87 23.05 2.85
C ARG A 78 8.99 22.00 3.54
N PRO A 79 8.34 22.34 4.67
CA PRO A 79 7.38 21.44 5.32
C PRO A 79 6.24 21.07 4.36
N ARG A 80 5.85 19.80 4.37
CA ARG A 80 4.69 19.26 3.66
C ARG A 80 3.88 18.36 4.58
N ASP A 81 2.61 18.24 4.27
CA ASP A 81 1.72 17.32 4.99
C ASP A 81 1.98 15.87 4.54
N MET A 82 1.88 14.96 5.51
CA MET A 82 1.89 13.52 5.28
C MET A 82 0.50 12.96 5.49
N VAL A 83 -0.03 12.31 4.47
CA VAL A 83 -1.29 11.56 4.53
C VAL A 83 -0.95 10.12 4.92
N ILE A 84 -1.54 9.66 6.01
CA ILE A 84 -1.52 8.26 6.42
C ILE A 84 -2.77 7.61 5.83
N MET A 85 -2.55 6.56 5.04
CA MET A 85 -3.60 5.76 4.44
C MET A 85 -3.48 4.33 4.95
N ALA A 86 -4.60 3.62 5.07
CA ALA A 86 -4.55 2.22 5.47
C ALA A 86 -5.58 1.37 4.74
N ASN A 87 -5.27 0.08 4.64
CA ASN A 87 -6.16 -0.95 4.15
C ASN A 87 -6.10 -2.14 5.11
N ASP A 88 -7.27 -2.62 5.52
CA ASP A 88 -7.38 -3.95 6.12
C ASP A 88 -7.15 -4.95 4.98
N VAL A 89 -6.17 -5.83 5.07
CA VAL A 89 -5.85 -6.78 4.00
C VAL A 89 -6.37 -8.18 4.27
N THR A 90 -7.05 -8.40 5.39
CA THR A 90 -7.65 -9.70 5.72
C THR A 90 -8.76 -10.08 4.72
N HIS A 91 -9.49 -9.11 4.16
CA HIS A 91 -10.49 -9.40 3.13
C HIS A 91 -9.88 -9.91 1.82
N LEU A 92 -8.57 -9.71 1.58
CA LEU A 92 -7.91 -10.17 0.36
C LEU A 92 -7.68 -11.69 0.37
N TRP A 93 -7.80 -12.37 1.51
CA TRP A 93 -7.67 -13.82 1.63
C TRP A 93 -8.68 -14.58 0.75
N GLU A 94 -9.88 -14.04 0.57
CA GLU A 94 -10.93 -14.65 -0.26
C GLU A 94 -10.50 -14.67 -1.74
N SER A 95 -10.02 -13.54 -2.25
CA SER A 95 -9.53 -13.45 -3.64
C SER A 95 -8.21 -14.19 -3.88
N TYR A 96 -7.37 -14.36 -2.84
CA TYR A 96 -6.13 -15.14 -2.93
C TYR A 96 -6.36 -16.65 -2.81
N ARG A 97 -7.40 -17.11 -2.10
CA ARG A 97 -7.81 -18.51 -2.12
C ARG A 97 -8.18 -18.94 -3.53
N ASP A 98 -9.00 -18.15 -4.20
CA ASP A 98 -9.43 -18.42 -5.58
C ASP A 98 -8.23 -18.46 -6.55
N LEU A 99 -7.27 -17.53 -6.39
CA LEU A 99 -6.03 -17.54 -7.17
C LEU A 99 -5.08 -18.68 -6.79
N ALA A 100 -5.00 -19.06 -5.51
CA ALA A 100 -4.14 -20.16 -5.07
C ALA A 100 -4.67 -21.50 -5.56
N GLU A 101 -5.99 -21.71 -5.54
CA GLU A 101 -6.65 -22.90 -6.10
C GLU A 101 -6.53 -22.98 -7.64
N GLU A 102 -6.49 -21.83 -8.33
CA GLU A 102 -6.28 -21.76 -9.79
C GLU A 102 -4.82 -22.03 -10.20
N PHE A 103 -3.82 -21.65 -9.38
CA PHE A 103 -2.40 -21.71 -9.73
C PHE A 103 -1.58 -22.81 -9.02
N LEU A 104 -2.11 -23.45 -7.96
CA LEU A 104 -1.50 -24.61 -7.31
C LEU A 104 -2.53 -25.74 -7.32
N PRO A 105 -2.38 -26.77 -8.20
CA PRO A 105 -3.23 -27.95 -8.09
C PRO A 105 -3.04 -28.60 -6.70
N PRO A 106 -4.06 -29.29 -6.18
CA PRO A 106 -3.98 -29.94 -4.88
C PRO A 106 -2.74 -30.84 -4.84
N VAL A 107 -1.95 -30.70 -3.78
CA VAL A 107 -0.82 -31.59 -3.52
C VAL A 107 -1.42 -32.91 -3.03
N GLU A 108 -1.37 -33.94 -3.86
CA GLU A 108 -1.66 -35.33 -3.48
C GLU A 108 -0.69 -35.83 -2.39
#